data_AF-A0A7W8YHU9-F1
#
_entry.id   AF-A0A7W8YHU9-F1
#
_cell.length_a   1.000
_cell.length_b   1.000
_cell.length_c   1.000
_cell.angle_alpha   90.00
_cell.angle_beta   90.00
_cell.angle_gamma   90.00
#
_symmetry.space_group_name_H-M   'P 1'
#
loop_
_entity.id
_entity.type
_entity.pdbx_description
1 polymer ?
#
loop_
_entity_poly.entity_id
_entity_poly.type
_entity_poly.pdbx_seq_one_letter_code
_entity_poly.pdbx_strand_id
1 'polypeptide(L)'
;MFILKEGRSAFLEFLRNLTPQILLLSLCFFMGKKLNFSKIDFGNFPPTFIFFIFLFLAIIAGWANASIFMEKFVPLIRIRRAMGLIGKKQSGKRARMRVTYAFKKKMVFLEGIFIIAIVEFGLAGVFVSAVVTANRMSI
;
A
#
# COMPACT_ATOMS: atom_id res chain seq x y z
N MET A 1 -9.44 -19.04 -14.12
CA MET A 1 -8.37 -19.04 -13.09
C MET A 1 -8.99 -19.11 -11.69
N PHE A 2 -8.66 -20.15 -10.93
CA PHE A 2 -9.35 -20.54 -9.69
C PHE A 2 -8.88 -19.79 -8.42
N ILE A 3 -7.83 -18.97 -8.52
CA ILE A 3 -7.09 -18.41 -7.37
C ILE A 3 -7.74 -17.12 -6.80
N LEU A 4 -8.55 -16.39 -7.59
CA LEU A 4 -9.02 -15.04 -7.23
C LEU A 4 -10.56 -14.86 -7.29
N LYS A 5 -11.36 -15.93 -7.31
CA LYS A 5 -12.83 -15.90 -7.57
C LYS A 5 -13.56 -14.60 -7.15
N GLU A 6 -13.74 -14.38 -5.85
CA GLU A 6 -14.42 -13.19 -5.29
C GLU A 6 -13.49 -11.97 -5.17
N GLY A 7 -12.18 -12.18 -5.02
CA GLY A 7 -11.17 -11.12 -4.85
C GLY A 7 -10.64 -10.50 -6.15
N ARG A 8 -11.04 -11.00 -7.32
CA ARG A 8 -10.50 -10.57 -8.62
C ARG A 8 -10.82 -9.11 -8.91
N SER A 9 -12.05 -8.68 -8.62
CA SER A 9 -12.45 -7.29 -8.81
C SER A 9 -11.64 -6.35 -7.91
N ALA A 10 -11.52 -6.72 -6.63
CA ALA A 10 -10.71 -6.00 -5.65
C ALA A 10 -9.24 -5.88 -6.08
N PHE A 11 -8.68 -6.97 -6.60
CA PHE A 11 -7.31 -7.01 -7.09
C PHE A 11 -7.10 -6.15 -8.34
N LEU A 12 -8.00 -6.21 -9.33
CA LEU A 12 -7.90 -5.38 -10.53
C LEU A 12 -8.07 -3.88 -10.22
N GLU A 13 -8.93 -3.55 -9.26
CA GLU A 13 -9.11 -2.18 -8.79
C GLU A 13 -7.88 -1.69 -8.02
N PHE A 14 -7.29 -2.55 -7.20
CA PHE A 14 -6.02 -2.28 -6.53
C PHE A 14 -4.89 -2.01 -7.52
N LEU A 15 -4.74 -2.86 -8.54
CA LEU A 15 -3.75 -2.67 -9.62
C LEU A 15 -4.00 -1.38 -10.43
N ARG A 16 -5.27 -1.03 -10.68
CA ARG A 16 -5.61 0.20 -11.40
C ARG A 16 -5.15 1.44 -10.62
N ASN A 17 -5.39 1.44 -9.31
CA ASN A 17 -4.99 2.52 -8.41
C ASN A 17 -3.48 2.55 -8.14
N LEU A 18 -2.77 1.44 -8.38
CA LEU A 18 -1.32 1.33 -8.24
C LEU A 18 -0.56 2.20 -9.25
N THR A 19 -1.08 2.32 -10.48
CA THR A 19 -0.42 3.08 -11.57
C THR A 19 -0.14 4.54 -11.21
N PRO A 20 -1.12 5.35 -10.75
CA PRO A 20 -0.83 6.73 -10.34
C PRO A 20 0.11 6.82 -9.13
N GLN A 21 0.10 5.81 -8.23
CA GLN A 21 1.00 5.76 -7.07
C GLN A 21 2.45 5.53 -7.50
N ILE A 22 2.67 4.58 -8.42
CA ILE A 22 3.99 4.32 -9.00
C ILE A 22 4.52 5.55 -9.73
N LEU A 23 3.66 6.29 -10.44
CA LEU A 23 4.04 7.52 -11.13
C LEU A 23 4.48 8.60 -10.12
N LEU A 24 3.70 8.83 -9.06
CA LEU A 24 4.06 9.75 -7.98
C LEU A 24 5.38 9.35 -7.29
N LEU A 25 5.56 8.07 -6.97
CA LEU A 25 6.79 7.55 -6.38
C LEU A 25 8.00 7.71 -7.33
N SER A 26 7.81 7.49 -8.62
CA SER A 26 8.87 7.65 -9.62
C SER A 26 9.33 9.10 -9.74
N LEU A 27 8.38 10.05 -9.75
CA LEU A 27 8.67 11.48 -9.68
C LEU A 27 9.39 11.85 -8.38
N CYS A 28 8.94 11.27 -7.26
CA CYS A 28 9.58 11.45 -5.96
C CYS A 28 11.04 10.99 -5.99
N PHE A 29 11.34 9.79 -6.51
CA PHE A 29 12.72 9.30 -6.65
C PHE A 29 13.57 10.17 -7.57
N PHE A 30 13.02 10.62 -8.70
CA PHE A 30 13.73 11.49 -9.64
C PHE A 30 14.09 12.84 -9.01
N MET A 31 13.16 13.45 -8.27
CA MET A 31 13.39 14.69 -7.54
C MET A 31 14.35 14.49 -6.36
N GLY A 32 14.18 13.38 -5.63
CA GLY A 32 15.02 13.01 -4.49
C GLY A 32 16.50 12.88 -4.84
N LYS A 33 16.84 12.47 -6.07
CA LYS A 33 18.24 12.43 -6.56
C LYS A 33 18.92 13.81 -6.51
N LYS A 34 18.17 14.90 -6.67
CA LYS A 34 18.71 16.27 -6.67
C LYS A 34 18.74 16.88 -5.25
N LEU A 35 18.14 16.22 -4.26
CA LEU A 35 18.07 16.72 -2.90
C LEU A 35 19.31 16.32 -2.11
N ASN A 36 19.91 17.29 -1.43
CA ASN A 36 20.96 17.03 -0.47
C ASN A 36 20.35 16.87 0.93
N PHE A 37 20.20 15.64 1.40
CA PHE A 37 19.62 15.34 2.71
C PHE A 37 20.56 15.66 3.89
N SER A 38 21.83 15.99 3.62
CA SER A 38 22.82 16.27 4.67
C SER A 38 22.83 17.73 5.13
N LYS A 39 22.12 18.63 4.43
CA LYS A 39 22.04 20.06 4.78
C LYS A 39 20.63 20.58 4.53
N ILE A 40 20.15 21.47 5.39
CA ILE A 40 18.91 22.21 5.14
C ILE A 40 19.25 23.33 4.16
N ASP A 41 19.02 23.09 2.87
CA ASP A 41 19.31 24.04 1.81
C ASP A 41 18.04 24.82 1.42
N PHE A 42 17.94 26.07 1.89
CA PHE A 42 16.83 26.96 1.57
C PHE A 42 16.83 27.42 0.10
N GLY A 43 17.96 27.31 -0.61
CA GLY A 43 18.03 27.61 -2.05
C GLY A 43 17.32 26.55 -2.90
N ASN A 44 17.22 25.33 -2.39
CA ASN A 44 16.49 24.22 -3.01
C ASN A 44 15.12 23.97 -2.36
N PHE A 45 14.53 24.98 -1.73
CA PHE A 45 13.25 24.84 -1.03
C PHE A 45 12.10 24.39 -1.94
N PRO A 46 11.88 24.97 -3.15
CA PRO A 46 10.77 24.54 -4.02
C PRO A 46 10.82 23.05 -4.43
N PRO A 47 11.94 22.49 -4.94
CA PRO A 47 11.99 21.07 -5.27
C PRO A 47 11.91 20.18 -4.02
N THR A 48 12.46 20.61 -2.88
CA THR A 48 12.32 19.88 -1.61
C THR A 48 10.87 19.80 -1.17
N PHE A 49 10.14 20.90 -1.25
CA PHE A 49 8.73 20.98 -0.90
C PHE A 49 7.85 20.11 -1.79
N ILE A 50 8.06 20.17 -3.12
CA ILE A 50 7.33 19.34 -4.08
C ILE A 50 7.60 17.85 -3.85
N PHE A 51 8.86 17.47 -3.56
CA PHE A 51 9.22 16.10 -3.20
C PHE A 51 8.41 15.60 -2.01
N PHE A 52 8.34 16.38 -0.91
CA PHE A 52 7.58 15.98 0.27
C PHE A 52 6.07 15.90 0.02
N ILE A 53 5.50 16.80 -0.81
CA ILE A 53 4.10 16.71 -1.22
C ILE A 53 3.82 15.42 -1.98
N PHE A 54 4.64 15.08 -2.98
CA PHE A 54 4.45 13.87 -3.77
C PHE A 54 4.65 12.61 -2.92
N LEU A 55 5.63 12.61 -2.02
CA LEU A 55 5.84 11.52 -1.06
C LEU A 55 4.61 11.35 -0.16
N PHE A 56 4.09 12.44 0.39
CA PHE A 56 2.91 12.43 1.25
C PHE A 56 1.67 11.91 0.52
N LEU A 57 1.41 12.39 -0.69
CA LEU A 57 0.31 11.92 -1.53
C LEU A 57 0.46 10.45 -1.89
N ALA A 58 1.66 9.99 -2.21
CA ALA A 58 1.93 8.58 -2.49
C ALA A 58 1.62 7.69 -1.27
N ILE A 59 2.04 8.09 -0.07
CA ILE A 59 1.76 7.36 1.19
C ILE A 59 0.26 7.29 1.47
N ILE A 60 -0.46 8.41 1.38
CA ILE A 60 -1.90 8.42 1.63
C ILE A 60 -2.66 7.61 0.59
N ALA A 61 -2.29 7.75 -0.69
CA ALA A 61 -2.89 6.98 -1.77
C ALA A 61 -2.65 5.48 -1.57
N GLY A 62 -1.42 5.07 -1.26
CA GLY A 62 -1.07 3.69 -0.96
C GLY A 62 -1.87 3.14 0.22
N TRP A 63 -2.00 3.92 1.30
CA TRP A 63 -2.81 3.53 2.45
C TRP A 63 -4.30 3.38 2.10
N ALA A 64 -4.88 4.32 1.35
CA ALA A 64 -6.27 4.26 0.92
C ALA A 64 -6.53 3.08 -0.04
N ASN A 65 -5.59 2.80 -0.95
CA ASN A 65 -5.70 1.69 -1.88
C ASN A 65 -5.60 0.34 -1.15
N ALA A 66 -4.68 0.23 -0.19
CA ALA A 66 -4.53 -0.95 0.66
C ALA A 66 -5.75 -1.18 1.56
N SER A 67 -6.35 -0.13 2.14
CA SER A 67 -7.54 -0.26 2.99
C SER A 67 -8.75 -0.76 2.18
N ILE A 68 -9.00 -0.19 1.00
CA ILE A 68 -10.06 -0.61 0.08
C ILE A 68 -9.84 -2.06 -0.39
N PHE A 69 -8.59 -2.41 -0.74
CA PHE A 69 -8.25 -3.78 -1.13
C PHE A 69 -8.54 -4.76 0.01
N MET A 70 -8.13 -4.45 1.24
CA MET A 70 -8.36 -5.31 2.39
C MET A 70 -9.84 -5.46 2.75
N GLU A 71 -10.64 -4.41 2.59
CA GLU A 71 -12.09 -4.48 2.79
C GLU A 71 -12.78 -5.39 1.77
N LYS A 72 -12.33 -5.36 0.51
CA LYS A 72 -12.94 -6.12 -0.59
C LYS A 72 -12.36 -7.53 -0.75
N PHE A 73 -11.10 -7.75 -0.38
CA PHE A 73 -10.37 -9.01 -0.57
C PHE A 73 -10.56 -9.99 0.60
N VAL A 74 -10.65 -9.49 1.84
CA VAL A 74 -10.94 -10.36 2.98
C VAL A 74 -12.41 -10.76 2.91
N PRO A 75 -12.76 -12.06 2.86
CA PRO A 75 -14.14 -12.52 2.83
C PRO A 75 -14.78 -12.32 4.22
N LEU A 76 -15.02 -11.06 4.59
CA LEU A 76 -15.74 -10.65 5.79
C LEU A 76 -17.14 -11.29 5.84
N ILE A 77 -17.67 -11.71 4.71
CA ILE A 77 -18.98 -12.38 4.58
C ILE A 77 -18.97 -13.78 5.20
N ARG A 78 -17.89 -14.57 5.10
CA ARG A 78 -17.84 -15.94 5.68
C ARG A 78 -17.59 -15.92 7.19
N ILE A 79 -16.75 -14.99 7.67
CA ILE A 79 -16.44 -14.91 9.11
C ILE A 79 -17.55 -14.23 9.91
N ARG A 80 -18.30 -13.28 9.32
CA ARG A 80 -19.48 -12.68 9.98
C ARG A 80 -20.62 -13.71 10.14
N ARG A 81 -20.82 -14.62 9.17
CA ARG A 81 -21.71 -15.78 9.31
C ARG A 81 -21.21 -16.79 10.36
N ALA A 82 -19.91 -17.08 10.39
CA ALA A 82 -19.32 -17.96 11.41
C ALA A 82 -19.40 -17.37 12.83
N MET A 83 -19.22 -16.06 13.00
CA MET A 83 -19.38 -15.36 14.29
C MET A 83 -20.84 -15.26 14.74
N GLY A 84 -21.80 -15.24 13.81
CA GLY A 84 -23.23 -15.34 14.11
C GLY A 84 -23.60 -16.68 14.75
N LEU A 85 -22.96 -17.78 14.31
CA LEU A 85 -23.18 -19.14 14.85
C LEU A 85 -22.52 -19.38 16.22
N ILE A 86 -21.48 -18.61 16.57
CA ILE A 86 -20.81 -18.67 17.89
C ILE A 86 -21.59 -17.88 18.96
N GLY A 87 -22.76 -17.34 18.61
CA GLY A 87 -23.58 -16.53 19.47
C GLY A 87 -24.61 -17.28 20.31
N LYS A 88 -24.17 -17.92 21.40
CA LYS A 88 -24.94 -17.95 22.67
C LYS A 88 -24.25 -18.49 23.93
N LYS A 89 -23.03 -19.08 23.91
CA LYS A 89 -22.61 -19.92 25.07
C LYS A 89 -21.48 -19.50 26.01
N GLN A 90 -20.58 -18.53 25.77
CA GLN A 90 -19.56 -18.17 26.79
C GLN A 90 -19.13 -16.69 26.75
N SER A 91 -19.49 -15.94 27.81
CA SER A 91 -19.26 -14.49 27.96
C SER A 91 -17.78 -14.11 28.14
N GLY A 92 -17.00 -14.87 28.93
CA GLY A 92 -15.58 -14.56 29.20
C GLY A 92 -14.62 -14.89 28.05
N LYS A 93 -14.80 -16.02 27.35
CA LYS A 93 -13.96 -16.40 26.19
C LYS A 93 -14.19 -15.51 24.96
N ARG A 94 -15.34 -14.84 24.88
CA ARG A 94 -15.67 -13.89 23.80
C ARG A 94 -14.79 -12.65 23.82
N ALA A 95 -14.48 -12.09 24.99
CA ALA A 95 -13.62 -10.91 25.09
C ALA A 95 -12.20 -11.23 24.60
N ARG A 96 -11.63 -12.34 25.10
CA ARG A 96 -10.30 -12.81 24.67
C ARG A 96 -10.26 -13.15 23.19
N MET A 97 -11.28 -13.85 22.66
CA MET A 97 -11.39 -14.10 21.21
C MET A 97 -11.51 -12.81 20.39
N ARG A 98 -12.28 -11.81 20.84
CA ARG A 98 -12.40 -10.52 20.13
C ARG A 98 -11.06 -9.78 20.08
N VAL A 99 -10.31 -9.76 21.18
CA VAL A 99 -8.99 -9.13 21.24
C VAL A 99 -7.99 -9.87 20.36
N THR A 100 -7.89 -11.19 20.47
CA THR A 100 -6.98 -12.00 19.64
C THR A 100 -7.35 -11.94 18.16
N TYR A 101 -8.65 -11.89 17.84
CA TYR A 101 -9.14 -11.73 16.47
C TYR A 101 -8.83 -10.33 15.93
N ALA A 102 -9.01 -9.28 16.73
CA ALA A 102 -8.62 -7.91 16.34
C ALA A 102 -7.10 -7.79 16.12
N PHE A 103 -6.29 -8.41 16.99
CA PHE A 103 -4.83 -8.44 16.85
C PHE A 103 -4.38 -9.22 15.61
N LYS A 104 -4.93 -10.41 15.37
CA LYS A 104 -4.67 -11.17 14.14
C LYS A 104 -5.10 -10.40 12.91
N LYS A 105 -6.24 -9.69 12.95
CA LYS A 105 -6.70 -8.84 11.84
C LYS A 105 -5.74 -7.67 11.59
N LYS A 106 -5.19 -7.06 12.65
CA LYS A 106 -4.17 -6.01 12.55
C LYS A 106 -2.86 -6.53 11.95
N MET A 107 -2.40 -7.71 12.36
CA MET A 107 -1.21 -8.36 11.79
C MET A 107 -1.40 -8.69 10.30
N VAL A 108 -2.52 -9.31 9.92
CA VAL A 108 -2.83 -9.61 8.50
C VAL A 108 -2.96 -8.34 7.66
N PHE A 109 -3.50 -7.27 8.25
CA PHE A 109 -3.55 -5.95 7.61
C PHE A 109 -2.16 -5.35 7.40
N LEU A 110 -1.28 -5.44 8.41
CA LEU A 110 0.11 -4.99 8.31
C LEU A 110 0.91 -5.81 7.29
N GLU A 111 0.75 -7.13 7.26
CA GLU A 111 1.35 -7.99 6.23
C GLU A 111 0.88 -7.61 4.83
N GLY A 112 -0.42 -7.37 4.65
CA GLY A 112 -0.99 -6.90 3.38
C GLY A 112 -0.39 -5.57 2.94
N ILE A 113 -0.31 -4.58 3.84
CA ILE A 113 0.36 -3.30 3.57
C ILE A 113 1.82 -3.51 3.22
N PHE A 114 2.53 -4.39 3.92
CA PHE A 114 3.94 -4.64 3.68
C PHE A 114 4.19 -5.25 2.29
N ILE A 115 3.38 -6.24 1.89
CA ILE A 115 3.45 -6.83 0.55
C ILE A 115 3.14 -5.78 -0.52
N ILE A 116 2.10 -4.96 -0.31
CA ILE A 116 1.73 -3.86 -1.20
C ILE A 116 2.89 -2.87 -1.34
N ALA A 117 3.50 -2.46 -0.23
CA ALA A 117 4.64 -1.56 -0.23
C ALA A 117 5.83 -2.16 -0.99
N ILE A 118 6.18 -3.43 -0.78
CA ILE A 118 7.24 -4.09 -1.54
C ILE A 118 6.95 -4.06 -3.05
N VAL A 119 5.71 -4.34 -3.44
CA VAL A 119 5.30 -4.31 -4.85
C VAL A 119 5.37 -2.89 -5.42
N GLU A 120 4.87 -1.89 -4.70
CA GLU A 120 4.91 -0.48 -5.12
C GLU A 120 6.34 0.05 -5.25
N PHE A 121 7.16 -0.10 -4.20
CA PHE A 121 8.56 0.33 -4.22
C PHE A 121 9.39 -0.44 -5.24
N GLY A 122 9.13 -1.74 -5.40
CA GLY A 122 9.78 -2.58 -6.41
C GLY A 122 9.46 -2.12 -7.83
N LEU A 123 8.19 -1.91 -8.15
CA LEU A 123 7.76 -1.45 -9.48
C LEU A 123 8.24 -0.03 -9.77
N ALA A 124 8.17 0.89 -8.80
CA ALA A 124 8.71 2.23 -8.95
C ALA A 124 10.23 2.19 -9.17
N GLY A 125 10.97 1.36 -8.43
CA GLY A 125 12.41 1.18 -8.61
C GLY A 125 12.77 0.66 -10.00
N VAL A 126 12.06 -0.36 -10.50
CA VAL A 126 12.22 -0.89 -11.86
C VAL A 126 11.95 0.19 -12.90
N PHE A 127 10.87 0.97 -12.73
CA PHE A 127 10.51 2.04 -13.65
C PHE A 127 11.59 3.13 -13.71
N VAL A 128 12.08 3.60 -12.56
CA VAL A 128 13.16 4.58 -12.50
C VAL A 128 14.44 4.03 -13.12
N SER A 129 14.80 2.78 -12.83
CA SER A 129 15.98 2.13 -13.42
C SER A 129 15.87 2.06 -14.95
N ALA A 130 14.70 1.70 -15.48
CA ALA A 130 14.43 1.66 -16.91
C ALA A 130 14.59 3.04 -17.56
N VAL A 131 14.00 4.09 -16.97
CA VAL A 131 14.12 5.47 -17.48
C VAL A 131 15.57 5.97 -17.44
N VAL A 132 16.31 5.72 -16.36
CA VAL A 132 17.73 6.11 -16.25
C VAL A 132 18.58 5.40 -17.30
N THR A 133 18.31 4.12 -17.52
CA THR A 133 19.04 3.30 -18.50
C THR A 133 18.75 3.73 -19.92
N ALA A 134 17.47 4.00 -20.23
CA ALA A 134 17.06 4.55 -21.53
C ALA A 134 17.74 5.90 -21.81
N ASN A 135 17.76 6.82 -20.84
CA ASN A 135 18.42 8.12 -20.98
C ASN A 135 19.94 8.05 -21.15
N ARG A 136 20.59 6.95 -20.72
CA ARG A 136 22.02 6.73 -20.92
C ARG A 136 22.35 6.16 -22.31
N MET A 137 21.40 5.52 -22.98
CA MET A 137 21.61 4.95 -24.32
C MET A 137 21.29 5.94 -25.45
N SER A 138 20.57 7.01 -25.15
CA SER A 138 20.22 8.07 -26.10
C SER A 138 21.23 9.23 -26.16
N ILE A 139 22.35 9.12 -25.45
CA ILE A 139 23.53 10.01 -25.49
C ILE A 139 24.69 9.19 -26.03
#